data_AF-A0A3M1DZZ7-F1
#
_entry.id   AF-A0A3M1DZZ7-F1
#
_cell.length_a   1.000
_cell.length_b   1.000
_cell.length_c   1.000
_cell.angle_alpha   90.00
_cell.angle_beta   90.00
_cell.angle_gamma   90.00
#
_symmetry.space_group_name_H-M   'P 1'
#
loop_
_entity.id
_entity.type
_entity.pdbx_description
1 polymer ?
#
loop_
_entity_poly.entity_id
_entity_poly.type
_entity_poly.pdbx_seq_one_letter_code
_entity_poly.pdbx_strand_id
1 'polypeptide(L)'
;MVYQVPEAFAEDRSRRSERRVDLPITVRVWLTPGAQRVDFETTVENRACDHRLRVHFPVPFAAERVWVEGHWDVVEWTPVAPAGGSD
;
A
#
# COMPACT_ATOMS: atom_id res chain seq x y z
N MET A 1 -3.63 -14.18 3.27
CA MET A 1 -4.98 -13.61 3.07
C MET A 1 -5.29 -13.58 1.58
N VAL A 2 -6.55 -13.63 1.17
CA VAL A 2 -6.95 -13.57 -0.24
C VAL A 2 -8.01 -12.49 -0.40
N TYR A 3 -7.78 -11.56 -1.32
CA TYR A 3 -8.70 -10.47 -1.64
C TYR A 3 -9.36 -10.71 -3.00
N GLN A 4 -10.59 -10.24 -3.18
CA GLN A 4 -11.28 -10.29 -4.46
C GLN A 4 -11.32 -8.88 -5.06
N VAL A 5 -10.53 -8.64 -6.10
CA VAL A 5 -10.36 -7.32 -6.71
C VAL A 5 -10.79 -7.33 -8.18
N PRO A 6 -11.24 -6.20 -8.75
CA PRO A 6 -11.42 -6.08 -10.19
C PRO A 6 -10.15 -6.46 -10.94
N GLU A 7 -10.29 -7.27 -11.96
CA GLU A 7 -9.13 -7.80 -12.68
C GLU A 7 -8.41 -6.78 -13.54
N ALA A 8 -9.11 -5.77 -14.03
CA ALA A 8 -8.56 -4.71 -14.87
C ALA A 8 -9.54 -3.53 -14.91
N PHE A 9 -9.28 -2.55 -15.77
CA PHE A 9 -10.33 -1.64 -16.24
C PHE A 9 -11.37 -2.37 -17.12
N ALA A 10 -12.54 -1.74 -17.29
CA ALA A 10 -13.49 -2.09 -18.34
C ALA A 10 -12.88 -1.80 -19.73
N GLU A 11 -13.46 -2.35 -20.80
CA GLU A 11 -12.95 -2.19 -22.18
C GLU A 11 -12.81 -0.72 -22.59
N ASP A 12 -13.77 0.11 -22.20
CA ASP A 12 -13.79 1.57 -22.44
C ASP A 12 -12.85 2.35 -21.51
N ARG A 13 -12.23 1.68 -20.54
CA ARG A 13 -11.34 2.22 -19.51
C ARG A 13 -11.97 3.30 -18.61
N SER A 14 -13.30 3.45 -18.63
CA SER A 14 -14.01 4.49 -17.86
C SER A 14 -14.19 4.11 -16.39
N ARG A 15 -14.09 2.81 -16.09
CA ARG A 15 -14.33 2.22 -14.77
C ARG A 15 -13.50 0.96 -14.58
N ARG A 16 -13.53 0.39 -13.37
CA ARG A 16 -13.02 -0.95 -13.11
C ARG A 16 -13.99 -2.01 -13.68
N SER A 17 -13.43 -3.13 -14.10
CA SER A 17 -14.20 -4.30 -14.55
C SER A 17 -15.09 -4.84 -13.41
N GLU A 18 -16.24 -5.39 -13.77
CA GLU A 18 -17.08 -6.16 -12.84
C GLU A 18 -16.51 -7.55 -12.54
N ARG A 19 -15.69 -8.09 -13.46
CA ARG A 19 -15.02 -9.37 -13.27
C ARG A 19 -13.95 -9.21 -12.19
N ARG A 20 -14.06 -10.06 -11.16
CA ARG A 20 -13.14 -10.09 -10.03
C ARG A 20 -12.24 -11.32 -10.08
N VAL A 21 -11.03 -11.17 -9.56
CA VAL A 21 -10.04 -12.23 -9.41
C VAL A 21 -9.49 -12.26 -7.99
N ASP A 22 -9.04 -13.43 -7.57
CA ASP A 22 -8.28 -13.57 -6.33
C ASP A 22 -6.94 -12.84 -6.43
N LEU A 23 -6.60 -12.12 -5.38
CA LEU A 23 -5.32 -11.50 -5.12
C LEU A 23 -4.79 -12.04 -3.78
N PRO A 24 -4.13 -13.21 -3.78
CA PRO A 24 -3.47 -13.75 -2.60
C PRO A 24 -2.33 -12.84 -2.15
N ILE A 25 -2.31 -12.52 -0.86
CA ILE A 25 -1.29 -11.72 -0.20
C ILE A 25 -0.82 -12.45 1.06
N THR A 26 0.49 -12.67 1.17
CA THR A 26 1.13 -13.22 2.37
C THR A 26 2.05 -12.17 2.95
N VAL A 27 1.91 -11.88 4.25
CA VAL A 27 2.79 -10.96 4.96
C VAL A 27 3.51 -11.72 6.05
N ARG A 28 4.85 -11.72 6.01
CA ARG A 28 5.71 -12.22 7.09
C ARG A 28 6.19 -11.03 7.90
N VAL A 29 6.09 -11.13 9.22
CA VAL A 29 6.45 -10.08 10.17
C VAL A 29 7.40 -10.66 11.20
N TRP A 30 8.49 -9.98 11.50
CA TRP A 30 9.44 -10.44 12.52
C TRP A 30 10.17 -9.30 13.22
N LEU A 31 10.80 -9.66 14.34
CA LEU A 31 11.65 -8.79 15.14
C LEU A 31 13.05 -9.39 15.17
N THR A 32 14.05 -8.55 14.90
CA THR A 32 15.45 -8.95 15.01
C THR A 32 15.97 -8.58 16.41
N PRO A 33 16.55 -9.52 17.18
CA PRO A 33 17.09 -9.21 18.51
C PRO A 33 18.06 -8.02 18.50
N GLY A 34 17.86 -7.06 19.39
CA GLY A 34 18.67 -5.84 19.48
C GLY A 34 18.32 -4.75 18.47
N ALA A 35 17.44 -4.99 17.50
CA ALA A 35 17.00 -3.97 16.55
C ALA A 35 15.67 -3.33 16.99
N GLN A 36 15.62 -1.99 17.05
CA GLN A 36 14.38 -1.25 17.33
C GLN A 36 13.55 -1.01 16.05
N ARG A 37 13.23 -2.09 15.33
CA ARG A 37 12.37 -2.03 14.14
C ARG A 37 11.57 -3.32 13.98
N VAL A 38 10.46 -3.21 13.26
CA VAL A 38 9.67 -4.35 12.78
C VAL A 38 9.96 -4.53 11.30
N ASP A 39 10.35 -5.73 10.90
CA ASP A 39 10.60 -6.06 9.49
C ASP A 39 9.34 -6.73 8.90
N PHE A 40 8.99 -6.35 7.66
CA PHE A 40 7.85 -6.88 6.92
C PHE A 40 8.31 -7.38 5.55
N GLU A 41 7.90 -8.59 5.17
CA GLU A 41 7.99 -9.09 3.79
C GLU A 41 6.59 -9.39 3.28
N THR A 42 6.21 -8.75 2.18
CA THR A 42 4.90 -8.94 1.56
C THR A 42 5.07 -9.61 0.20
N THR A 43 4.50 -10.80 0.04
CA THR A 43 4.40 -11.51 -1.23
C THR A 43 2.99 -11.36 -1.79
N VAL A 44 2.88 -10.93 -3.05
CA VAL A 44 1.60 -10.76 -3.76
C VAL A 44 1.60 -11.63 -5.00
N GLU A 45 0.63 -12.54 -5.09
CA GLU A 45 0.33 -13.23 -6.35
C GLU A 45 -0.58 -12.34 -7.19
N ASN A 46 0.02 -11.40 -7.95
CA ASN A 46 -0.76 -10.42 -8.69
C ASN A 46 -1.43 -11.02 -9.95
N ARG A 47 -2.75 -11.20 -9.89
CA ARG A 47 -3.59 -11.67 -11.00
C ARG A 47 -4.44 -10.57 -11.63
N ALA A 48 -4.25 -9.32 -11.21
CA ALA A 48 -5.01 -8.16 -11.68
C ALA A 48 -4.09 -7.07 -12.28
N CYS A 49 -4.68 -6.21 -13.09
CA CYS A 49 -4.09 -5.06 -13.74
C CYS A 49 -4.76 -3.77 -13.24
N ASP A 50 -4.26 -2.61 -13.69
CA ASP A 50 -4.95 -1.32 -13.55
C ASP A 50 -5.36 -0.94 -12.11
N HIS A 51 -4.51 -1.29 -11.15
CA HIS A 51 -4.72 -0.95 -9.75
C HIS A 51 -3.43 -0.52 -9.08
N ARG A 52 -3.58 0.13 -7.92
CA ARG A 52 -2.47 0.52 -7.05
C ARG A 52 -2.70 -0.11 -5.69
N LEU A 53 -1.86 -1.07 -5.34
CA LEU A 53 -1.81 -1.62 -3.99
C LEU A 53 -0.98 -0.67 -3.10
N ARG A 54 -1.46 -0.41 -1.88
CA ARG A 54 -0.77 0.40 -0.87
C ARG A 54 -0.84 -0.33 0.47
N VAL A 55 0.22 -0.24 1.25
CA VAL A 55 0.18 -0.53 2.69
C VAL A 55 -0.01 0.77 3.45
N HIS A 56 -0.84 0.75 4.48
CA HIS A 56 -1.12 1.90 5.32
C HIS A 56 -0.58 1.64 6.73
N PHE A 57 0.23 2.58 7.24
CA PHE A 57 0.70 2.60 8.62
C PHE A 57 0.09 3.81 9.33
N PRO A 58 -1.14 3.68 9.86
CA PRO A 58 -1.80 4.80 10.53
C PRO A 58 -1.02 5.18 11.79
N VAL A 59 -0.82 6.48 11.98
CA VAL A 59 -0.25 7.06 13.21
C VAL A 59 -1.38 7.73 14.01
N PRO A 60 -1.33 7.71 15.35
CA PRO A 60 -2.42 8.21 16.19
C PRO A 60 -2.47 9.76 16.29
N PHE A 61 -1.88 10.47 15.33
CA PHE A 61 -1.79 11.93 15.30
C PHE A 61 -1.79 12.46 13.87
N ALA A 62 -2.22 13.72 13.69
CA ALA A 62 -2.06 14.43 12.43
C ALA A 62 -0.64 14.99 12.34
N ALA A 63 0.14 14.51 11.37
CA ALA A 63 1.46 15.07 11.10
C ALA A 63 1.32 16.34 10.26
N GLU A 64 1.85 17.47 10.74
CA GLU A 64 1.92 18.72 9.95
C GLU A 64 3.07 18.70 8.93
N ARG A 65 4.10 17.91 9.24
CA ARG A 65 5.34 17.78 8.47
C ARG A 65 5.85 16.35 8.55
N VAL A 66 6.50 15.88 7.49
CA VAL A 66 7.21 14.61 7.43
C VAL A 66 8.61 14.83 6.86
N TRP A 67 9.52 13.94 7.23
CA TRP A 67 10.87 13.89 6.67
C TRP A 67 10.96 12.72 5.70
N VAL A 68 11.36 12.99 4.46
CA VAL A 68 11.44 12.00 3.38
C VAL A 68 12.86 11.95 2.86
N GLU A 69 13.35 10.75 2.57
CA GLU A 69 14.64 10.56 1.91
C GLU A 69 14.59 11.15 0.48
N GLY A 70 15.55 12.02 0.18
CA GLY A 70 15.79 12.60 -1.14
C GLY A 70 17.13 12.14 -1.72
N HIS A 71 17.56 12.78 -2.82
CA HIS A 71 18.85 12.47 -3.42
C HIS A 71 20.01 12.99 -2.55
N TRP A 72 20.56 12.10 -1.71
CA TRP A 72 21.60 12.43 -0.71
C TRP A 72 21.17 13.49 0.32
N ASP A 73 19.88 13.60 0.60
CA ASP A 73 19.31 14.60 1.50
C ASP A 73 18.11 14.04 2.26
N VAL A 74 17.70 14.73 3.33
CA VAL A 74 16.44 14.47 4.04
C VAL A 74 15.60 15.73 3.98
N VAL A 75 14.50 15.67 3.22
CA VAL A 75 13.68 16.83 2.90
C VAL A 75 12.43 16.90 3.76
N GLU A 76 12.05 18.10 4.17
CA GLU A 76 10.78 18.37 4.87
C GLU A 76 9.64 18.45 3.85
N TRP A 77 8.51 17.80 4.13
CA TRP A 77 7.33 17.83 3.26
C TRP A 77 6.04 17.95 4.09
N THR A 78 5.04 18.68 3.60
CA THR A 78 3.68 18.72 4.19
C THR A 78 2.85 17.51 3.75
N PRO A 79 2.59 16.51 4.61
CA PRO A 79 1.93 15.28 4.19
C PRO A 79 0.48 15.56 3.79
N VAL A 80 0.05 14.97 2.68
CA VAL A 80 -1.35 14.90 2.31
C VAL A 80 -1.83 13.50 2.63
N ALA A 81 -2.82 13.38 3.51
CA ALA A 81 -3.43 12.08 3.79
C ALA A 81 -3.88 11.47 2.46
N PRO A 82 -3.48 10.23 2.14
CA PRO A 82 -3.94 9.59 0.92
C PRO A 82 -5.46 9.59 0.94
N ALA A 83 -6.10 9.93 -0.19
CA ALA A 83 -7.54 9.70 -0.36
C ALA A 83 -7.82 8.23 0.00
N GLY A 84 -8.42 8.03 1.16
CA GLY A 84 -8.80 6.71 1.67
C GLY A 84 -10.00 6.23 0.88
N GLY A 85 -9.94 4.99 0.42
CA GLY A 85 -11.18 4.22 0.28
C GLY A 85 -11.71 4.02 1.70
N SER A 86 -13.03 4.16 1.87
CA SER A 86 -13.70 3.86 3.13
C SER A 86 -13.23 2.51 3.67
N ASP A 87 -12.75 2.50 4.93
CA ASP A 87 -12.62 1.29 5.73
C ASP A 87 -13.94 0.48 5.74
#